data_AF-A0A2N2HR05-F1
#
_entry.id   AF-A0A2N2HR05-F1
#
_cell.length_a   1.000
_cell.length_b   1.000
_cell.length_c   1.000
_cell.angle_alpha   90.00
_cell.angle_beta   90.00
_cell.angle_gamma   90.00
#
_symmetry.space_group_name_H-M   'P 1'
#
loop_
_entity.id
_entity.type
_entity.pdbx_description
1 polymer ?
#
loop_
_entity_poly.entity_id
_entity_poly.type
_entity_poly.pdbx_seq_one_letter_code
_entity_poly.pdbx_strand_id
1 'polypeptide(L)'
;MRHQPQKTGKGRNMLEKSLEKIADTILSLDEASLTSLWEKYKKRMERFEPSREWERAVIVFFIINAVRAKNQIFNDQIMKKRDGKPAAPKAPKAGPILRRVK
;
A
#
# COMPACT_ATOMS: atom_id res chain seq x y z
N MET A 1 22.93 -29.62 35.82
CA MET A 1 21.75 -28.93 35.26
C MET A 1 22.21 -27.60 34.65
N ARG A 2 22.20 -27.45 33.33
CA ARG A 2 22.54 -26.16 32.67
C ARG A 2 21.25 -25.41 32.38
N HIS A 3 20.97 -24.35 33.13
CA HIS A 3 19.91 -23.41 32.79
C HIS A 3 20.36 -22.53 31.62
N GLN A 4 19.65 -22.60 30.50
CA GLN A 4 19.74 -21.62 29.41
C GLN A 4 18.94 -20.36 29.78
N PRO A 5 19.47 -19.14 29.56
CA PRO A 5 18.73 -17.91 29.85
C PRO A 5 17.79 -17.53 28.69
N GLN A 6 16.50 -17.37 29.00
CA GLN A 6 15.46 -16.86 28.10
C GLN A 6 15.61 -15.36 27.79
N LYS A 7 16.59 -14.96 26.98
CA LYS A 7 16.79 -13.56 26.56
C LYS A 7 16.20 -13.18 25.19
N THR A 8 15.38 -14.04 24.57
CA THR A 8 14.99 -13.88 23.15
C THR A 8 13.64 -13.19 22.89
N GLY A 9 12.86 -12.84 23.93
CA GLY A 9 11.54 -12.20 23.78
C GLY A 9 11.56 -10.66 23.79
N LYS A 10 12.34 -10.05 24.70
CA LYS A 10 12.34 -8.60 24.92
C LYS A 10 12.86 -7.79 23.71
N GLY A 11 13.87 -8.31 23.01
CA GLY A 11 14.46 -7.64 21.83
C GLY A 11 13.56 -7.63 20.59
N ARG A 12 12.79 -8.72 20.36
CA ARG A 12 11.81 -8.80 19.25
C ARG A 12 10.69 -7.77 19.42
N ASN A 13 10.17 -7.65 20.65
CA ASN A 13 9.14 -6.65 20.98
C ASN A 13 9.62 -5.20 20.83
N MET A 14 10.92 -4.93 20.90
CA MET A 14 11.46 -3.57 20.67
C MET A 14 11.56 -3.24 19.20
N LEU A 15 12.01 -4.20 18.37
CA LEU A 15 12.06 -4.02 16.91
C LEU A 15 10.66 -3.81 16.34
N GLU A 16 9.69 -4.63 16.76
CA GLU A 16 8.30 -4.51 16.34
C GLU A 16 7.75 -3.12 16.66
N LYS A 17 7.89 -2.65 17.90
CA LYS A 17 7.48 -1.29 18.29
C LYS A 17 8.18 -0.19 17.49
N SER A 18 9.44 -0.39 17.10
CA SER A 18 10.16 0.55 16.24
C SER A 18 9.57 0.57 14.82
N LEU A 19 9.24 -0.60 14.26
CA LEU A 19 8.61 -0.71 12.95
C LEU A 19 7.20 -0.11 12.95
N GLU A 20 6.41 -0.34 14.02
CA GLU A 20 5.09 0.29 14.20
C GLU A 20 5.19 1.82 14.21
N LYS A 21 6.12 2.39 14.99
CA LYS A 21 6.35 3.84 15.01
C LYS A 21 6.75 4.40 13.65
N ILE A 22 7.59 3.67 12.92
CA ILE A 22 7.98 4.03 11.55
C ILE A 22 6.73 4.03 10.67
N ALA A 23 5.90 2.98 10.73
CA ALA A 23 4.66 2.88 9.97
C ALA A 23 3.70 4.03 10.27
N ASP A 24 3.47 4.36 11.54
CA ASP A 24 2.62 5.50 11.94
C ASP A 24 3.15 6.82 11.40
N THR A 25 4.47 7.03 11.48
CA THR A 25 5.11 8.22 10.92
C THR A 25 4.86 8.32 9.41
N ILE A 26 5.04 7.23 8.67
CA ILE A 26 4.83 7.20 7.22
C ILE A 26 3.37 7.40 6.84
N LEU A 27 2.43 6.82 7.61
CA LEU A 27 0.99 6.98 7.36
C LEU A 27 0.51 8.42 7.55
N SER A 28 1.24 9.23 8.31
CA SER A 28 0.95 10.66 8.48
C SER A 28 1.38 11.52 7.28
N LEU A 29 2.21 10.99 6.37
CA LEU A 29 2.65 11.68 5.17
C LEU A 29 1.64 11.52 4.03
N ASP A 30 1.47 12.56 3.22
CA ASP A 30 0.66 12.51 2.01
C ASP A 30 1.42 11.86 0.84
N GLU A 31 0.68 11.31 -0.12
CA GLU A 31 1.23 10.55 -1.25
C GLU A 31 2.07 11.43 -2.20
N ALA A 32 1.77 12.74 -2.29
CA ALA A 32 2.56 13.65 -3.12
C ALA A 32 3.96 13.84 -2.52
N SER A 33 4.08 14.00 -1.21
CA SER A 33 5.36 14.06 -0.50
C SER A 33 6.21 12.80 -0.73
N LEU A 34 5.59 11.62 -0.79
CA LEU A 34 6.30 10.35 -1.02
C LEU A 34 6.76 10.16 -2.47
N THR A 35 6.09 10.78 -3.44
CA THR A 35 6.42 10.64 -4.87
C THR A 35 7.80 11.22 -5.20
N SER A 36 8.12 12.40 -4.65
CA SER A 36 9.43 13.04 -4.85
C SER A 36 10.58 12.23 -4.22
N LEU A 37 10.33 11.64 -3.05
CA LEU A 37 11.29 10.77 -2.36
C LEU A 37 11.50 9.46 -3.12
N TRP A 38 10.45 8.90 -3.72
CA TRP A 38 10.52 7.66 -4.49
C TRP A 38 11.56 7.75 -5.62
N GLU A 39 11.50 8.81 -6.43
CA GLU A 39 12.45 9.02 -7.54
C GLU A 39 13.90 9.12 -7.04
N LYS A 40 14.11 9.85 -5.94
CA LYS A 40 15.43 10.01 -5.31
C LYS A 40 16.00 8.66 -4.87
N TYR A 41 15.21 7.87 -4.14
CA TYR A 41 15.68 6.59 -3.60
C TYR A 41 15.79 5.50 -4.66
N LYS A 42 14.94 5.51 -5.70
CA LYS A 42 15.07 4.65 -6.87
C LYS A 42 16.42 4.84 -7.55
N LYS A 43 16.76 6.08 -7.92
CA LYS A 43 18.05 6.40 -8.58
C LYS A 43 19.24 6.03 -7.71
N ARG A 44 19.13 6.21 -6.39
CA ARG A 44 20.19 5.84 -5.44
C ARG A 44 20.37 4.32 -5.35
N MET A 45 19.27 3.56 -5.34
CA MET A 45 19.26 2.10 -5.28
C MET A 45 19.85 1.47 -6.55
N GLU A 46 19.54 2.01 -7.73
CA GLU A 46 20.02 1.51 -9.04
C GLU A 46 21.55 1.55 -9.16
N ARG A 47 22.22 2.42 -8.39
CA ARG A 47 23.69 2.49 -8.33
C ARG A 47 24.19 1.69 -7.13
N PHE A 48 24.43 0.40 -7.35
CA PHE A 48 24.97 -0.48 -6.31
C PHE A 48 26.29 0.05 -5.75
N GLU A 49 26.36 0.07 -4.43
CA GLU A 49 27.56 0.36 -3.67
C GLU A 49 27.48 -0.47 -2.39
N PRO A 50 28.55 -1.17 -1.97
CA PRO A 50 28.56 -1.94 -0.73
C PRO A 50 28.71 -0.99 0.48
N SER A 51 27.76 -0.08 0.65
CA SER A 51 27.75 0.95 1.68
C SER A 51 26.44 0.95 2.48
N ARG A 52 26.53 1.39 3.74
CA ARG A 52 25.37 1.51 4.63
C ARG A 52 24.35 2.50 4.08
N GLU A 53 24.81 3.51 3.35
CA GLU A 53 24.00 4.51 2.67
C GLU A 53 23.16 3.87 1.56
N TRP A 54 23.74 2.93 0.80
CA TRP A 54 23.01 2.19 -0.22
C TRP A 54 21.97 1.26 0.40
N GLU A 55 22.33 0.48 1.43
CA GLU A 55 21.38 -0.37 2.17
C GLU A 55 20.21 0.45 2.72
N ARG A 56 20.49 1.61 3.30
CA ARG A 56 19.46 2.54 3.78
C ARG A 56 18.55 3.01 2.65
N ALA A 57 19.12 3.35 1.49
CA ALA A 57 18.33 3.79 0.35
C ALA A 57 17.39 2.70 -0.17
N VAL A 58 17.86 1.44 -0.21
CA VAL A 58 17.04 0.27 -0.55
C VAL A 58 15.86 0.13 0.42
N ILE A 59 16.13 0.17 1.74
CA ILE A 59 15.09 0.03 2.77
C ILE A 59 14.03 1.14 2.62
N VAL A 60 14.47 2.40 2.47
CA VAL A 60 13.54 3.53 2.30
C VAL A 60 12.72 3.40 1.01
N PHE A 61 13.33 2.97 -0.09
CA PHE A 61 12.61 2.71 -1.33
C PHE A 61 11.49 1.68 -1.13
N PHE A 62 11.76 0.55 -0.47
CA PHE A 62 10.74 -0.49 -0.23
C PHE A 62 9.66 -0.04 0.75
N ILE A 63 10.01 0.77 1.75
CA ILE A 63 9.02 1.40 2.63
C ILE A 63 8.04 2.27 1.84
N ILE A 64 8.53 3.10 0.91
CA ILE A 64 7.66 3.94 0.07
C ILE A 64 6.78 3.08 -0.83
N ASN A 65 7.32 2.01 -1.42
CA ASN A 65 6.53 1.09 -2.24
C ASN A 65 5.45 0.34 -1.43
N ALA A 66 5.69 0.04 -0.15
CA ALA A 66 4.69 -0.55 0.72
C ALA A 66 3.47 0.38 0.89
N VAL A 67 3.68 1.70 0.99
CA VAL A 67 2.58 2.69 1.04
C VAL A 67 1.78 2.69 -0.26
N ARG A 68 2.46 2.72 -1.42
CA ARG A 68 1.81 2.70 -2.74
C ARG A 68 0.98 1.43 -2.92
N ALA A 69 1.54 0.27 -2.58
CA ALA A 69 0.83 -1.00 -2.62
C ALA A 69 -0.39 -1.01 -1.69
N LYS A 70 -0.25 -0.51 -0.45
CA LYS A 70 -1.37 -0.35 0.50
C LYS A 70 -2.47 0.54 -0.08
N ASN A 71 -2.11 1.66 -0.71
CA ASN A 71 -3.07 2.58 -1.33
C ASN A 71 -3.80 1.93 -2.51
N GLN A 72 -3.10 1.18 -3.36
CA GLN A 72 -3.73 0.42 -4.45
C GLN A 72 -4.74 -0.60 -3.91
N ILE A 73 -4.34 -1.41 -2.92
CA ILE A 73 -5.22 -2.39 -2.27
C ILE A 73 -6.44 -1.70 -1.66
N PHE A 74 -6.26 -0.57 -0.96
CA PHE A 74 -7.35 0.18 -0.36
C PHE A 74 -8.33 0.70 -1.42
N ASN A 75 -7.82 1.31 -2.48
CA ASN A 75 -8.64 1.84 -3.58
C ASN A 75 -9.45 0.72 -4.25
N ASP A 76 -8.83 -0.42 -4.54
CA ASP A 76 -9.50 -1.59 -5.11
C ASP A 76 -10.64 -2.10 -4.22
N GLN A 77 -10.40 -2.18 -2.91
CA GLN A 77 -11.42 -2.62 -1.95
C GLN A 77 -12.58 -1.63 -1.85
N ILE A 78 -12.32 -0.32 -1.92
CA ILE A 78 -13.36 0.71 -1.93
C ILE A 78 -14.18 0.64 -3.22
N MET A 79 -13.56 0.43 -4.39
CA MET A 79 -14.29 0.28 -5.66
C MET A 79 -15.20 -0.95 -5.65
N LYS A 80 -14.68 -2.11 -5.22
CA LYS A 80 -15.49 -3.34 -5.09
C LYS A 80 -16.72 -3.16 -4.21
N LYS A 81 -16.61 -2.40 -3.11
CA LYS A 81 -17.75 -2.08 -2.23
C LYS A 81 -18.76 -1.14 -2.89
N ARG A 82 -18.33 -0.25 -3.78
CA ARG A 82 -19.21 0.66 -4.54
C ARG A 82 -19.95 -0.07 -5.66
N ASP A 83 -19.29 -1.00 -6.33
CA ASP A 83 -19.86 -1.85 -7.39
C ASP A 83 -20.77 -2.95 -6.84
N GLY A 84 -20.72 -3.22 -5.53
CA GLY A 84 -21.57 -4.17 -4.81
C GLY A 84 -22.97 -3.66 -4.45
N LYS A 85 -23.40 -2.47 -4.89
CA LYS A 85 -24.83 -2.12 -4.85
C LYS A 85 -25.56 -3.00 -5.88
N PRO A 86 -26.60 -3.77 -5.51
CA PRO A 86 -27.37 -4.49 -6.50
C PRO A 86 -27.93 -3.46 -7.48
N ALA A 87 -27.60 -3.61 -8.76
CA ALA A 87 -28.29 -2.89 -9.81
C ALA A 87 -29.78 -3.17 -9.60
N ALA A 88 -30.55 -2.12 -9.25
CA ALA A 88 -32.00 -2.20 -9.23
C ALA A 88 -32.48 -2.89 -10.51
N PRO A 89 -33.47 -3.79 -10.46
CA PRO A 89 -33.88 -4.54 -11.63
C PRO A 89 -34.20 -3.55 -12.74
N LYS A 90 -33.43 -3.60 -13.83
CA LYS A 90 -33.68 -2.77 -15.01
C LYS A 90 -35.08 -3.15 -15.49
N ALA A 91 -36.05 -2.27 -15.28
CA ALA A 91 -37.37 -2.41 -15.84
C ALA A 91 -37.23 -2.70 -17.35
N PRO A 92 -37.95 -3.71 -17.90
CA PRO A 92 -37.82 -4.05 -19.30
C PRO A 92 -38.21 -2.83 -20.13
N LYS A 93 -37.25 -2.34 -20.93
CA LYS A 93 -37.49 -1.23 -21.86
C LYS A 93 -38.54 -1.68 -22.86
N ALA A 94 -39.77 -1.16 -22.73
CA ALA A 94 -40.76 -1.22 -23.79
C ALA A 94 -40.15 -0.56 -25.02
N GLY A 95 -39.86 -1.36 -26.05
CA GLY A 95 -39.35 -0.89 -27.33
C GLY A 95 -40.35 0.07 -28.00
N PRO A 96 -39.88 1.00 -28.84
CA PRO A 96 -40.75 1.98 -29.47
C PRO A 96 -41.69 1.31 -30.47
N ILE A 97 -43.00 1.55 -30.31
CA ILE A 97 -44.04 1.12 -31.25
C ILE A 97 -43.88 1.95 -32.53
N LEU A 98 -43.36 1.33 -33.59
CA LEU A 98 -43.36 1.92 -34.92
C LEU A 98 -44.76 1.77 -35.53
N ARG A 99 -45.47 2.88 -35.71
CA ARG A 99 -46.71 2.92 -36.50
C ARG A 99 -46.36 2.97 -37.99
N ARG A 100 -46.80 1.96 -38.73
CA ARG A 100 -46.72 1.90 -40.19
C ARG A 100 -47.82 2.79 -40.79
N VAL A 101 -47.42 3.86 -41.47
CA VAL A 101 -48.29 4.64 -42.36
C VAL A 101 -48.44 3.90 -43.69
N LYS A 102 -49.64 3.98 -44.27
CA LYS A 102 -50.05 3.32 -45.51
C LYS A 102 -50.21 4.38 -46.59
#